data_AF-A0A1F9TRN2-F1
#
_entry.id   AF-A0A1F9TRN2-F1
#
_cell.length_a   1.000
_cell.length_b   1.000
_cell.length_c   1.000
_cell.angle_alpha   90.00
_cell.angle_beta   90.00
_cell.angle_gamma   90.00
#
_symmetry.space_group_name_H-M   'P 1'
#
loop_
_entity.id
_entity.type
_entity.pdbx_description
1 polymer ?
#
loop_
_entity_poly.entity_id
_entity_poly.type
_entity_poly.pdbx_seq_one_letter_code
_entity_poly.pdbx_strand_id
1 'polypeptide(L)'
;MKANLNTEVFYTILNLAASSAELRNTVYMPVYADMAAYFAPHKGHPAVKELDADGALNWSTGFAYNVPAEFPLYFSDLPEGRKIADYTAEFLNRLNIQGVSPGDHDAKTAYMDAYWEKVKDFHKASSFAGYWEKMRGRYAGFAADLYAALPRADLVGMQEAYHGYSSFDGAVMIASPLTLTSGGNYGLTVRDRDGAATIYSILSAARRPGGGSDFKSAVNAEQMALHEFGHPFCNPVVARHYAAARRYAFLRAGLRGKVDAAYGDWRSVMNELLVRAVHARLLLKLRGEAAAADFLKAESERAGFIFIEDWYRLLGEYEADRAKYPTLDEFYPRLLAALATWGVHERQEPRPLGAKWVKAVPGGVQIVKAEADGAAYAAGLRNGDTVTAVDGAPIATPDAYLYFSKAFDALPAGKAMTFTVLRSSGSAEVKVERSLGGFLRVVRLGGEYKNVTRLTPSEPGLFWAGFGPEGMTVGFATDDKPAYRAGIRKGDVIKSAGGAPLTSREAYERALADWNRLPQGGVMKFTILRGGRETDLDVKSDQWEELTETVRVAGPAKP
;
A
#
# COMPACT_ATOMS: atom_id res chain seq x y z
N MET A 1 -18.46 -20.11 -7.04
CA MET A 1 -18.37 -18.65 -6.88
C MET A 1 -19.59 -18.16 -6.13
N LYS A 2 -19.45 -17.27 -5.16
CA LYS A 2 -20.58 -16.70 -4.41
C LYS A 2 -20.28 -15.31 -3.88
N ALA A 3 -21.31 -14.57 -3.50
CA ALA A 3 -21.15 -13.54 -2.46
C ALA A 3 -21.15 -14.24 -1.09
N ASN A 4 -20.44 -13.71 -0.10
CA ASN A 4 -20.36 -14.32 1.23
C ASN A 4 -20.89 -13.37 2.30
N LEU A 5 -22.00 -13.74 2.95
CA LEU A 5 -22.68 -12.90 3.94
C LEU A 5 -21.75 -12.48 5.08
N ASN A 6 -20.98 -13.42 5.65
CA ASN A 6 -20.07 -13.14 6.76
C ASN A 6 -19.02 -12.08 6.38
N THR A 7 -18.42 -12.22 5.19
CA THR A 7 -17.47 -11.27 4.62
C THR A 7 -18.09 -9.88 4.48
N GLU A 8 -19.32 -9.78 3.96
CA GLU A 8 -19.99 -8.50 3.73
C GLU A 8 -20.48 -7.83 5.03
N VAL A 9 -20.92 -8.61 6.01
CA VAL A 9 -21.20 -8.11 7.37
C VAL A 9 -19.94 -7.52 7.97
N PHE A 10 -18.83 -8.25 7.89
CA PHE A 10 -17.57 -7.81 8.46
C PHE A 10 -17.03 -6.53 7.80
N TYR A 11 -17.00 -6.50 6.46
CA TYR A 11 -16.59 -5.30 5.75
C TYR A 11 -17.55 -4.14 5.95
N THR A 12 -18.85 -4.37 6.18
CA THR A 12 -19.78 -3.31 6.58
C THR A 12 -19.37 -2.70 7.92
N ILE A 13 -19.11 -3.52 8.94
CA ILE A 13 -18.66 -3.05 10.27
C ILE A 13 -17.37 -2.23 10.13
N LEU A 14 -16.41 -2.74 9.36
CA LEU A 14 -15.14 -2.08 9.13
C LEU A 14 -15.29 -0.76 8.34
N ASN A 15 -16.21 -0.69 7.38
CA ASN A 15 -16.54 0.54 6.63
C ASN A 15 -17.31 1.57 7.47
N LEU A 16 -17.89 1.18 8.60
CA LEU A 16 -18.57 2.12 9.51
C LEU A 16 -17.60 2.77 10.51
N ALA A 17 -16.52 2.09 10.88
CA ALA A 17 -15.51 2.59 11.83
C ALA A 17 -14.82 3.84 11.28
N ALA A 18 -14.82 4.96 12.00
CA ALA A 18 -14.37 6.25 11.50
C ALA A 18 -12.88 6.23 11.07
N SER A 19 -12.03 5.52 11.81
CA SER A 19 -10.61 5.32 11.52
C SER A 19 -10.33 4.72 10.13
N SER A 20 -11.27 3.97 9.56
CA SER A 20 -11.10 3.37 8.23
C SER A 20 -11.34 4.35 7.07
N ALA A 21 -11.80 5.58 7.34
CA ALA A 21 -12.20 6.53 6.30
C ALA A 21 -11.08 6.87 5.29
N GLU A 22 -9.83 6.92 5.75
CA GLU A 22 -8.66 7.17 4.90
C GLU A 22 -8.35 6.03 3.92
N LEU A 23 -8.83 4.82 4.22
CA LEU A 23 -8.63 3.63 3.38
C LEU A 23 -9.71 3.49 2.32
N ARG A 24 -10.89 4.03 2.60
CA ARG A 24 -12.07 3.85 1.76
C ARG A 24 -11.84 4.49 0.41
N ASN A 25 -11.64 3.66 -0.60
CA ASN A 25 -11.73 4.11 -1.96
C ASN A 25 -13.18 3.98 -2.46
N THR A 26 -14.06 4.86 -1.97
CA THR A 26 -15.52 4.79 -2.19
C THR A 26 -15.92 4.85 -3.67
N VAL A 27 -15.05 5.39 -4.53
CA VAL A 27 -15.18 5.37 -6.00
C VAL A 27 -15.25 3.93 -6.53
N TYR A 28 -14.61 2.97 -5.85
CA TYR A 28 -14.50 1.58 -6.24
C TYR A 28 -15.37 0.63 -5.38
N MET A 29 -16.31 1.14 -4.59
CA MET A 29 -17.21 0.30 -3.79
C MET A 29 -18.66 0.46 -4.23
N PRO A 30 -19.17 -0.39 -5.14
CA PRO A 30 -20.42 -0.14 -5.85
C PRO A 30 -21.65 -0.12 -4.95
N VAL A 31 -21.59 -0.74 -3.77
CA VAL A 31 -22.69 -0.76 -2.78
C VAL A 31 -22.41 0.09 -1.55
N TYR A 32 -21.31 0.85 -1.51
CA TYR A 32 -20.93 1.63 -0.32
C TYR A 32 -21.98 2.67 0.05
N ALA A 33 -22.56 3.39 -0.92
CA ALA A 33 -23.56 4.41 -0.63
C ALA A 33 -24.83 3.81 0.02
N ASP A 34 -25.31 2.68 -0.51
CA ASP A 34 -26.46 1.95 0.03
C ASP A 34 -26.16 1.39 1.42
N MET A 35 -24.99 0.78 1.60
CA MET A 35 -24.49 0.27 2.87
C MET A 35 -24.40 1.41 3.91
N ALA A 36 -23.72 2.50 3.57
CA ALA A 36 -23.49 3.62 4.48
C ALA A 36 -24.79 4.28 4.90
N ALA A 37 -25.77 4.41 3.99
CA ALA A 37 -27.09 4.95 4.30
C ALA A 37 -27.90 4.02 5.21
N TYR A 38 -27.93 2.71 4.90
CA TYR A 38 -28.71 1.74 5.67
C TYR A 38 -28.17 1.55 7.09
N PHE A 39 -26.84 1.46 7.24
CA PHE A 39 -26.21 1.15 8.52
C PHE A 39 -25.71 2.37 9.31
N ALA A 40 -25.97 3.59 8.83
CA ALA A 40 -25.61 4.83 9.55
C ALA A 40 -26.04 4.85 11.04
N PRO A 41 -27.24 4.36 11.43
CA PRO A 41 -27.64 4.32 12.84
C PRO A 41 -26.79 3.41 13.72
N HIS A 42 -26.03 2.48 13.13
CA HIS A 42 -25.27 1.46 13.85
C HIS A 42 -23.77 1.77 13.98
N LYS A 43 -23.32 2.98 13.62
CA LYS A 43 -21.91 3.41 13.79
C LYS A 43 -21.43 3.32 15.24
N GLY A 44 -22.33 3.49 16.21
CA GLY A 44 -22.01 3.39 17.65
C GLY A 44 -21.98 1.97 18.20
N HIS A 45 -22.22 0.94 17.38
CA HIS A 45 -22.31 -0.45 17.81
C HIS A 45 -20.96 -0.95 18.37
N PRO A 46 -20.94 -1.79 19.42
CA PRO A 46 -19.69 -2.33 19.99
C PRO A 46 -18.76 -2.96 18.95
N ALA A 47 -19.30 -3.74 18.01
CA ALA A 47 -18.51 -4.35 16.93
C ALA A 47 -17.76 -3.33 16.05
N VAL A 48 -18.36 -2.15 15.81
CA VAL A 48 -17.76 -1.06 15.03
C VAL A 48 -16.70 -0.34 15.86
N LYS A 49 -17.00 -0.06 17.14
CA LYS A 49 -16.08 0.63 18.05
C LYS A 49 -14.76 -0.12 18.25
N GLU A 50 -14.80 -1.45 18.26
CA GLU A 50 -13.60 -2.29 18.37
C GLU A 50 -12.60 -2.09 17.22
N LEU A 51 -13.08 -1.74 16.03
CA LEU A 51 -12.24 -1.48 14.84
C LEU A 51 -11.85 -0.01 14.69
N ASP A 52 -12.48 0.89 15.47
CA ASP A 52 -12.23 2.32 15.40
C ASP A 52 -10.92 2.71 16.11
N ALA A 53 -10.54 3.99 16.08
CA ALA A 53 -9.24 4.48 16.54
C ALA A 53 -8.91 4.10 18.00
N ASP A 54 -9.92 4.07 18.87
CA ASP A 54 -9.77 3.75 20.30
C ASP A 54 -10.11 2.28 20.63
N GLY A 55 -10.44 1.49 19.61
CA GLY A 55 -10.78 0.08 19.75
C GLY A 55 -9.53 -0.81 19.83
N ALA A 56 -9.65 -1.96 20.50
CA ALA A 56 -8.51 -2.85 20.67
C ALA A 56 -8.14 -3.61 19.38
N LEU A 57 -9.03 -3.62 18.38
CA LEU A 57 -8.77 -4.12 17.02
C LEU A 57 -8.61 -2.96 16.03
N ASN A 58 -8.11 -1.80 16.47
CA ASN A 58 -7.88 -0.66 15.60
C ASN A 58 -7.02 -1.08 14.39
N TRP A 59 -7.60 -0.86 13.19
CA TRP A 59 -6.99 -1.15 11.90
C TRP A 59 -5.54 -0.61 11.80
N SER A 60 -5.29 0.62 12.25
CA SER A 60 -4.00 1.30 12.05
C SER A 60 -2.87 0.71 12.88
N THR A 61 -3.21 -0.15 13.84
CA THR A 61 -2.26 -0.79 14.74
C THR A 61 -2.01 -2.26 14.41
N GLY A 62 -2.75 -2.90 13.51
CA GLY A 62 -2.41 -4.24 13.00
C GLY A 62 -3.57 -5.17 12.68
N PHE A 63 -4.82 -4.78 12.93
CA PHE A 63 -5.99 -5.51 12.40
C PHE A 63 -6.25 -5.11 10.94
N ALA A 64 -5.30 -5.46 10.07
CA ALA A 64 -5.14 -4.87 8.74
C ALA A 64 -4.96 -5.93 7.63
N TYR A 65 -5.01 -5.47 6.37
CA TYR A 65 -4.74 -6.27 5.17
C TYR A 65 -5.68 -7.48 5.03
N ASN A 66 -5.15 -8.70 5.04
CA ASN A 66 -5.91 -9.91 4.81
C ASN A 66 -6.63 -10.45 6.06
N VAL A 67 -6.34 -9.91 7.26
CA VAL A 67 -7.02 -10.33 8.50
C VAL A 67 -8.54 -10.13 8.42
N PRO A 68 -9.06 -8.94 8.01
CA PRO A 68 -10.49 -8.75 7.75
C PRO A 68 -11.11 -9.69 6.71
N ALA A 69 -10.32 -10.17 5.76
CA ALA A 69 -10.76 -11.06 4.71
C ALA A 69 -10.86 -12.52 5.17
N GLU A 70 -9.92 -12.93 6.04
CA GLU A 70 -9.79 -14.30 6.53
C GLU A 70 -10.66 -14.60 7.74
N PHE A 71 -10.76 -13.66 8.69
CA PHE A 71 -11.47 -13.87 9.95
C PHE A 71 -12.92 -14.38 9.78
N PRO A 72 -13.76 -13.84 8.87
CA PRO A 72 -15.14 -14.29 8.71
C PRO A 72 -15.27 -15.71 8.15
N LEU A 73 -14.18 -16.28 7.59
CA LEU A 73 -14.17 -17.62 6.99
C LEU A 73 -14.03 -18.75 8.03
N TYR A 74 -13.70 -18.43 9.28
CA TYR A 74 -13.63 -19.41 10.37
C TYR A 74 -15.02 -19.80 10.92
N PHE A 75 -16.10 -19.25 10.36
CA PHE A 75 -17.46 -19.40 10.86
C PHE A 75 -18.45 -19.84 9.77
N SER A 76 -19.49 -20.59 10.18
CA SER A 76 -20.64 -20.89 9.33
C SER A 76 -21.43 -19.62 8.98
N ASP A 77 -22.28 -19.70 7.95
CA ASP A 77 -23.05 -18.55 7.50
C ASP A 77 -23.94 -17.98 8.64
N LEU A 78 -23.99 -16.65 8.76
CA LEU A 78 -24.93 -15.96 9.64
C LEU A 78 -26.39 -16.25 9.23
N PRO A 79 -27.35 -16.35 10.18
CA PRO A 79 -27.23 -15.95 11.58
C PRO A 79 -26.68 -17.01 12.54
N GLU A 80 -26.45 -18.26 12.12
CA GLU A 80 -25.89 -19.30 13.00
C GLU A 80 -24.49 -18.88 13.48
N GLY A 81 -23.60 -18.55 12.54
CA GLY A 81 -22.28 -18.01 12.85
C GLY A 81 -21.46 -18.93 13.77
N ARG A 82 -21.60 -20.25 13.66
CA ARG A 82 -20.87 -21.21 14.49
C ARG A 82 -19.43 -21.32 14.03
N LYS A 83 -18.47 -21.40 14.96
CA LYS A 83 -17.06 -21.64 14.62
C LYS A 83 -16.88 -23.02 13.97
N ILE A 84 -16.36 -23.05 12.74
CA ILE A 84 -16.16 -24.25 11.93
C ILE A 84 -14.68 -24.65 11.78
N ALA A 85 -13.78 -23.72 12.07
CA ALA A 85 -12.34 -23.90 11.98
C ALA A 85 -11.65 -23.23 13.18
N ASP A 86 -10.52 -23.79 13.61
CA ASP A 86 -9.70 -23.18 14.65
C ASP A 86 -8.67 -22.23 14.02
N TYR A 87 -8.33 -21.15 14.74
CA TYR A 87 -7.39 -20.17 14.23
C TYR A 87 -5.99 -20.77 14.11
N THR A 88 -5.33 -20.56 12.98
CA THR A 88 -3.95 -20.98 12.81
C THR A 88 -3.00 -20.09 13.60
N ALA A 89 -1.84 -20.61 13.99
CA ALA A 89 -0.77 -19.79 14.58
C ALA A 89 -0.35 -18.64 13.65
N GLU A 90 -0.39 -18.84 12.33
CA GLU A 90 -0.09 -17.80 11.34
C GLU A 90 -1.14 -16.67 11.32
N PHE A 91 -2.42 -17.01 11.46
CA PHE A 91 -3.48 -16.02 11.66
C PHE A 91 -3.29 -15.25 12.97
N LEU A 92 -3.12 -15.95 14.08
CA LEU A 92 -2.97 -15.33 15.40
C LEU A 92 -1.72 -14.43 15.50
N ASN A 93 -0.62 -14.80 14.85
CA ASN A 93 0.59 -13.99 14.81
C ASN A 93 0.43 -12.67 14.03
N ARG A 94 -0.53 -12.60 13.09
CA ARG A 94 -0.85 -11.36 12.37
C ARG A 94 -1.76 -10.42 13.15
N LEU A 95 -2.44 -10.92 14.19
CA LEU A 95 -3.30 -10.08 15.03
C LEU A 95 -2.45 -9.19 15.95
N ASN A 96 -2.71 -7.88 15.90
CA ASN A 96 -2.34 -6.98 16.98
C ASN A 96 -3.61 -6.55 17.71
N ILE A 97 -3.72 -6.93 18.98
CA ILE A 97 -4.87 -6.63 19.82
C ILE A 97 -4.37 -5.81 21.01
N GLN A 98 -4.87 -4.59 21.17
CA GLN A 98 -4.44 -3.72 22.26
C GLN A 98 -4.69 -4.39 23.62
N GLY A 99 -3.65 -4.43 24.45
CA GLY A 99 -3.73 -5.07 25.78
C GLY A 99 -3.51 -6.58 25.78
N VAL A 100 -3.27 -7.21 24.63
CA VAL A 100 -2.92 -8.63 24.52
C VAL A 100 -1.47 -8.78 24.03
N SER A 101 -0.70 -9.66 24.67
CA SER A 101 0.68 -9.91 24.25
C SER A 101 0.74 -10.53 22.85
N PRO A 102 1.68 -10.12 21.96
CA PRO A 102 1.78 -10.67 20.61
C PRO A 102 1.93 -12.20 20.54
N GLY A 103 2.55 -12.83 21.54
CA GLY A 103 2.76 -14.28 21.60
C GLY A 103 1.66 -15.07 22.32
N ASP A 104 0.66 -14.39 22.89
CA ASP A 104 -0.39 -15.04 23.67
C ASP A 104 -1.55 -15.49 22.76
N HIS A 105 -1.39 -16.69 22.18
CA HIS A 105 -2.34 -17.26 21.22
C HIS A 105 -3.67 -17.62 21.86
N ASP A 106 -3.68 -17.99 23.14
CA ASP A 106 -4.90 -18.33 23.88
C ASP A 106 -5.74 -17.07 24.15
N ALA A 107 -5.11 -16.00 24.64
CA ALA A 107 -5.80 -14.72 24.86
C ALA A 107 -6.32 -14.14 23.54
N LYS A 108 -5.53 -14.22 22.45
CA LYS A 108 -5.99 -13.79 21.12
C LYS A 108 -7.17 -14.61 20.62
N THR A 109 -7.15 -15.92 20.81
CA THR A 109 -8.26 -16.81 20.42
C THR A 109 -9.53 -16.44 21.18
N ALA A 110 -9.45 -16.31 22.50
CA ALA A 110 -10.58 -15.91 23.33
C ALA A 110 -11.13 -14.53 22.93
N TYR A 111 -10.24 -13.58 22.62
CA TYR A 111 -10.62 -12.25 22.16
C TYR A 111 -11.40 -12.29 20.85
N MET A 112 -10.89 -13.00 19.84
CA MET A 112 -11.51 -13.08 18.54
C MET A 112 -12.85 -13.82 18.58
N ASP A 113 -12.98 -14.84 19.42
CA ASP A 113 -14.26 -15.53 19.64
C ASP A 113 -15.29 -14.58 20.30
N ALA A 114 -14.88 -13.81 21.31
CA ALA A 114 -15.73 -12.79 21.92
C ALA A 114 -16.08 -11.65 20.95
N TYR A 115 -15.17 -11.30 20.05
CA TYR A 115 -15.41 -10.31 19.01
C TYR A 115 -16.43 -10.80 17.97
N TRP A 116 -16.36 -12.08 17.57
CA TRP A 116 -17.35 -12.66 16.66
C TRP A 116 -18.77 -12.62 17.23
N GLU A 117 -18.95 -12.79 18.54
CA GLU A 117 -20.27 -12.60 19.17
C GLU A 117 -20.79 -11.17 19.02
N LYS A 118 -19.91 -10.16 19.04
CA LYS A 118 -20.29 -8.76 18.72
C LYS A 118 -20.66 -8.62 17.23
N VAL A 119 -20.04 -9.35 16.33
CA VAL A 119 -20.40 -9.38 14.89
C VAL A 119 -21.78 -10.01 14.68
N LYS A 120 -22.08 -11.13 15.36
CA LYS A 120 -23.42 -11.75 15.36
C LYS A 120 -24.48 -10.81 15.91
N ASP A 121 -24.18 -10.11 17.00
CA ASP A 121 -25.06 -9.09 17.57
C ASP A 121 -25.30 -7.93 16.59
N PHE A 122 -24.25 -7.44 15.92
CA PHE A 122 -24.39 -6.42 14.87
C PHE A 122 -25.32 -6.88 13.77
N HIS A 123 -25.12 -8.08 13.22
CA HIS A 123 -25.96 -8.66 12.17
C HIS A 123 -27.45 -8.64 12.56
N LYS A 124 -27.76 -9.00 13.81
CA LYS A 124 -29.12 -9.00 14.36
C LYS A 124 -29.64 -7.57 14.59
N ALA A 125 -28.92 -6.76 15.36
CA ALA A 125 -29.31 -5.42 15.76
C ALA A 125 -29.49 -4.48 14.56
N SER A 126 -28.71 -4.68 13.50
CA SER A 126 -28.76 -3.90 12.29
C SER A 126 -29.75 -4.40 11.25
N SER A 127 -30.53 -5.46 11.56
CA SER A 127 -31.41 -6.13 10.59
C SER A 127 -30.70 -6.47 9.27
N PHE A 128 -29.45 -6.95 9.35
CA PHE A 128 -28.60 -7.14 8.17
C PHE A 128 -29.21 -8.13 7.17
N ALA A 129 -29.91 -9.16 7.65
CA ALA A 129 -30.65 -10.08 6.79
C ALA A 129 -31.64 -9.34 5.86
N GLY A 130 -32.34 -8.31 6.35
CA GLY A 130 -33.23 -7.49 5.53
C GLY A 130 -32.49 -6.68 4.47
N TYR A 131 -31.33 -6.10 4.82
CA TYR A 131 -30.44 -5.45 3.85
C TYR A 131 -29.92 -6.42 2.79
N TRP A 132 -29.47 -7.60 3.21
CA TRP A 132 -28.96 -8.65 2.33
C TRP A 132 -30.02 -9.07 1.31
N GLU A 133 -31.24 -9.32 1.77
CA GLU A 133 -32.37 -9.71 0.93
C GLU A 133 -32.75 -8.58 -0.05
N LYS A 134 -32.69 -7.31 0.37
CA LYS A 134 -32.88 -6.15 -0.52
C LYS A 134 -31.79 -6.06 -1.59
N MET A 135 -30.55 -6.41 -1.25
CA MET A 135 -29.39 -6.28 -2.13
C MET A 135 -29.06 -7.56 -2.91
N ARG A 136 -29.79 -8.66 -2.69
CA ARG A 136 -29.50 -9.99 -3.23
C ARG A 136 -29.27 -10.01 -4.74
N GLY A 137 -30.11 -9.28 -5.49
CA GLY A 137 -29.97 -9.17 -6.95
C GLY A 137 -28.66 -8.49 -7.39
N ARG A 138 -28.19 -7.47 -6.65
CA ARG A 138 -26.93 -6.78 -6.95
C ARG A 138 -25.72 -7.66 -6.63
N TYR A 139 -25.73 -8.33 -5.48
CA TYR A 139 -24.67 -9.28 -5.11
C TYR A 139 -24.59 -10.48 -6.07
N ALA A 140 -25.75 -11.03 -6.48
CA ALA A 140 -25.81 -12.06 -7.50
C ALA A 140 -25.24 -11.58 -8.85
N GLY A 141 -25.52 -10.32 -9.23
CA GLY A 141 -24.94 -9.67 -10.40
C GLY A 141 -23.41 -9.62 -10.36
N PHE A 142 -22.80 -9.21 -9.24
CA PHE A 142 -21.34 -9.19 -9.13
C PHE A 142 -20.69 -10.58 -9.28
N ALA A 143 -21.30 -11.61 -8.70
CA ALA A 143 -20.85 -12.98 -8.88
C ALA A 143 -21.03 -13.45 -10.33
N ALA A 144 -22.14 -13.11 -10.98
CA ALA A 144 -22.37 -13.46 -12.37
C ALA A 144 -21.38 -12.77 -13.32
N ASP A 145 -21.12 -11.48 -13.12
CA ASP A 145 -20.14 -10.70 -13.88
C ASP A 145 -18.73 -11.29 -13.75
N LEU A 146 -18.31 -11.61 -12.52
CA LEU A 146 -17.01 -12.23 -12.28
C LEU A 146 -16.93 -13.61 -12.96
N TYR A 147 -17.97 -14.43 -12.84
CA TYR A 147 -18.04 -15.73 -13.50
C TYR A 147 -17.94 -15.60 -15.03
N ALA A 148 -18.62 -14.62 -15.62
CA ALA A 148 -18.57 -14.36 -17.05
C ALA A 148 -17.20 -13.84 -17.52
N ALA A 149 -16.46 -13.16 -16.64
CA ALA A 149 -15.13 -12.64 -16.92
C ALA A 149 -14.01 -13.69 -16.78
N LEU A 150 -14.21 -14.77 -16.02
CA LEU A 150 -13.19 -15.80 -15.87
C LEU A 150 -13.01 -16.66 -17.14
N PRO A 151 -11.81 -17.19 -17.38
CA PRO A 151 -11.61 -18.17 -18.44
C PRO A 151 -12.34 -19.48 -18.12
N ARG A 152 -12.60 -20.27 -19.15
CA ARG A 152 -13.13 -21.64 -19.02
C ARG A 152 -12.10 -22.64 -18.47
N ALA A 153 -10.84 -22.23 -18.34
CA ALA A 153 -9.77 -23.07 -17.81
C ALA A 153 -9.95 -23.33 -16.32
N ASP A 154 -9.56 -24.52 -15.87
CA ASP A 154 -9.51 -24.87 -14.45
C ASP A 154 -8.27 -24.24 -13.80
N LEU A 155 -8.45 -23.03 -13.27
CA LEU A 155 -7.36 -22.27 -12.67
C LEU A 155 -6.76 -22.95 -11.44
N VAL A 156 -7.56 -23.71 -10.68
CA VAL A 156 -7.08 -24.44 -9.50
C VAL A 156 -6.30 -25.67 -9.93
N GLY A 157 -6.84 -26.47 -10.85
CA GLY A 157 -6.12 -27.62 -11.42
C GLY A 157 -4.81 -27.22 -12.10
N MET A 158 -4.75 -26.04 -12.73
CA MET A 158 -3.50 -25.48 -13.24
C MET A 158 -2.48 -25.22 -12.13
N GLN A 159 -2.90 -24.67 -10.98
CA GLN A 159 -2.02 -24.47 -9.82
C GLN A 159 -1.57 -25.81 -9.23
N GLU A 160 -2.46 -26.78 -9.06
CA GLU A 160 -2.15 -28.11 -8.54
C GLU A 160 -1.12 -28.85 -9.41
N ALA A 161 -1.37 -28.90 -10.73
CA ALA A 161 -0.45 -29.49 -11.69
C ALA A 161 0.92 -28.79 -11.66
N TYR A 162 0.91 -27.46 -11.54
CA TYR A 162 2.15 -26.68 -11.46
C TYR A 162 2.94 -26.98 -10.20
N HIS A 163 2.30 -26.98 -9.03
CA HIS A 163 2.98 -27.17 -7.75
C HIS A 163 3.34 -28.63 -7.46
N GLY A 164 2.70 -29.58 -8.16
CA GLY A 164 3.00 -31.01 -8.04
C GLY A 164 2.25 -31.71 -6.91
N TYR A 165 1.18 -31.10 -6.41
CA TYR A 165 0.29 -31.73 -5.44
C TYR A 165 -1.12 -31.17 -5.57
N SER A 166 -2.10 -32.00 -5.24
CA SER A 166 -3.47 -31.61 -4.93
C SER A 166 -3.71 -31.92 -3.46
N SER A 167 -4.11 -30.91 -2.68
CA SER A 167 -4.24 -31.04 -1.22
C SER A 167 -5.44 -30.27 -0.67
N PHE A 168 -6.39 -29.93 -1.53
CA PHE A 168 -7.53 -29.10 -1.18
C PHE A 168 -8.82 -29.81 -1.52
N ASP A 169 -9.73 -29.85 -0.55
CA ASP A 169 -11.05 -30.48 -0.66
C ASP A 169 -12.07 -29.55 -1.30
N GLY A 170 -11.76 -28.24 -1.38
CA GLY A 170 -12.62 -27.25 -2.01
C GLY A 170 -11.91 -25.98 -2.45
N ALA A 171 -12.50 -25.31 -3.44
CA ALA A 171 -12.08 -23.99 -3.88
C ALA A 171 -13.29 -23.06 -4.03
N VAL A 172 -13.21 -21.88 -3.41
CA VAL A 172 -14.31 -20.90 -3.39
C VAL A 172 -13.82 -19.54 -3.84
N MET A 173 -14.43 -19.01 -4.89
CA MET A 173 -14.26 -17.60 -5.25
C MET A 173 -15.37 -16.74 -4.65
N ILE A 174 -14.98 -15.65 -3.98
CA ILE A 174 -15.88 -14.68 -3.35
C ILE A 174 -15.79 -13.35 -4.11
N ALA A 175 -16.91 -12.86 -4.62
CA ALA A 175 -17.02 -11.51 -5.17
C ALA A 175 -17.46 -10.55 -4.06
N SER A 176 -16.58 -9.64 -3.62
CA SER A 176 -16.85 -8.73 -2.51
C SER A 176 -16.80 -7.26 -2.94
N PRO A 177 -17.92 -6.51 -2.93
CA PRO A 177 -17.98 -5.11 -3.34
C PRO A 177 -17.61 -4.08 -2.24
N LEU A 178 -17.29 -4.53 -1.01
CA LEU A 178 -17.04 -3.66 0.14
C LEU A 178 -15.59 -3.70 0.67
N THR A 179 -14.69 -4.44 0.03
CA THR A 179 -13.28 -4.53 0.44
C THR A 179 -12.62 -3.15 0.47
N LEU A 180 -12.01 -2.79 1.60
CA LEU A 180 -11.58 -1.41 1.89
C LEU A 180 -10.49 -0.86 0.98
N THR A 181 -9.55 -1.68 0.53
CA THR A 181 -8.38 -1.22 -0.22
C THR A 181 -8.64 -1.28 -1.74
N SER A 182 -8.03 -0.32 -2.47
CA SER A 182 -7.92 -0.37 -3.93
C SER A 182 -7.30 -1.71 -4.36
N GLY A 183 -8.14 -2.67 -4.78
CA GLY A 183 -7.70 -4.01 -5.18
C GLY A 183 -7.50 -4.97 -4.01
N GLY A 184 -8.27 -4.86 -2.92
CA GLY A 184 -8.30 -5.79 -1.78
C GLY A 184 -8.73 -7.21 -2.18
N ASN A 185 -7.84 -7.90 -2.89
CA ASN A 185 -7.97 -9.28 -3.32
C ASN A 185 -7.12 -10.17 -2.41
N TYR A 186 -7.62 -11.37 -2.11
CA TYR A 186 -6.98 -12.25 -1.14
C TYR A 186 -7.11 -13.72 -1.50
N GLY A 187 -5.96 -14.38 -1.61
CA GLY A 187 -5.80 -15.83 -1.62
C GLY A 187 -5.61 -16.38 -0.21
N LEU A 188 -6.55 -17.21 0.26
CA LEU A 188 -6.61 -17.70 1.63
C LEU A 188 -6.82 -19.21 1.69
N THR A 189 -6.49 -19.82 2.82
CA THR A 189 -6.77 -21.23 3.09
C THR A 189 -7.36 -21.36 4.49
N VAL A 190 -8.46 -22.08 4.60
CA VAL A 190 -9.07 -22.46 5.89
C VAL A 190 -9.16 -23.96 5.93
N ARG A 191 -8.80 -24.54 7.08
CA ARG A 191 -9.01 -25.96 7.38
C ARG A 191 -10.08 -26.09 8.43
N ASP A 192 -11.11 -26.88 8.16
CA ASP A 192 -12.11 -27.18 9.17
C ASP A 192 -11.54 -28.13 10.25
N ARG A 193 -12.35 -28.41 11.26
CA ARG A 193 -11.97 -29.28 12.38
C ARG A 193 -11.77 -30.75 12.00
N ASP A 194 -12.32 -31.18 10.87
CA ASP A 194 -12.14 -32.52 10.32
C ASP A 194 -10.86 -32.60 9.46
N GLY A 195 -10.17 -31.46 9.27
CA GLY A 195 -8.91 -31.33 8.55
C GLY A 195 -9.08 -31.01 7.05
N ALA A 196 -10.31 -30.91 6.56
CA ALA A 196 -10.59 -30.62 5.16
C ALA A 196 -10.21 -29.17 4.84
N ALA A 197 -9.47 -28.97 3.75
CA ALA A 197 -8.88 -27.69 3.38
C ALA A 197 -9.62 -27.04 2.21
N THR A 198 -10.13 -25.84 2.44
CA THR A 198 -10.73 -25.02 1.39
C THR A 198 -9.85 -23.81 1.09
N ILE A 199 -9.57 -23.58 -0.20
CA ILE A 199 -8.92 -22.36 -0.66
C ILE A 199 -9.96 -21.32 -1.08
N TYR A 200 -9.67 -20.06 -0.78
CA TYR A 200 -10.55 -18.94 -1.10
C TYR A 200 -9.79 -17.91 -1.95
N SER A 201 -10.47 -17.41 -2.98
CA SER A 201 -10.05 -16.22 -3.73
C SER A 201 -11.11 -15.15 -3.54
N ILE A 202 -10.84 -14.15 -2.71
CA ILE A 202 -11.73 -13.00 -2.53
C ILE A 202 -11.29 -11.92 -3.52
N LEU A 203 -12.21 -11.49 -4.38
CA LEU A 203 -11.94 -10.46 -5.39
C LEU A 203 -12.85 -9.25 -5.18
N SER A 204 -12.25 -8.06 -5.18
CA SER A 204 -12.95 -6.79 -5.06
C SER A 204 -13.77 -6.51 -6.32
N ALA A 205 -15.08 -6.30 -6.17
CA ALA A 205 -15.93 -5.82 -7.27
C ALA A 205 -15.93 -4.28 -7.27
N ALA A 206 -15.25 -3.67 -8.24
CA ALA A 206 -15.16 -2.20 -8.33
C ALA A 206 -16.30 -1.57 -9.16
N ARG A 207 -16.64 -0.30 -8.94
CA ARG A 207 -17.71 0.42 -9.68
C ARG A 207 -17.13 1.16 -10.89
N ARG A 208 -17.82 1.11 -12.03
CA ARG A 208 -17.50 1.94 -13.20
C ARG A 208 -18.32 3.24 -13.25
N PRO A 209 -17.74 4.37 -13.70
CA PRO A 209 -18.52 5.53 -14.13
C PRO A 209 -19.46 5.09 -15.29
N GLY A 210 -20.77 5.28 -15.13
CA GLY A 210 -21.79 4.87 -16.11
C GLY A 210 -22.61 3.61 -15.75
N GLY A 211 -22.27 2.91 -14.66
CA GLY A 211 -22.94 1.67 -14.24
C GLY A 211 -22.24 0.40 -14.76
N GLY A 212 -22.15 -0.64 -13.92
CA GLY A 212 -21.40 -1.88 -14.17
C GLY A 212 -20.23 -2.12 -13.20
N SER A 213 -19.74 -3.37 -13.13
CA SER A 213 -18.56 -3.78 -12.34
C SER A 213 -17.24 -3.58 -13.12
N ASP A 214 -16.16 -3.27 -12.41
CA ASP A 214 -14.82 -2.93 -12.93
C ASP A 214 -13.88 -4.15 -12.89
N PHE A 215 -14.41 -5.36 -13.10
CA PHE A 215 -13.60 -6.50 -13.56
C PHE A 215 -13.13 -6.20 -14.99
N LYS A 216 -12.27 -5.18 -15.15
CA LYS A 216 -11.96 -4.33 -16.32
C LYS A 216 -11.79 -5.03 -17.68
N SER A 217 -11.62 -6.34 -17.69
CA SER A 217 -11.74 -7.24 -18.82
C SER A 217 -11.70 -8.66 -18.28
N ALA A 218 -12.09 -9.66 -19.08
CA ALA A 218 -11.86 -11.06 -18.75
C ALA A 218 -10.39 -11.35 -18.35
N VAL A 219 -9.45 -10.64 -18.98
CA VAL A 219 -8.01 -10.72 -18.70
C VAL A 219 -7.67 -10.26 -17.28
N ASN A 220 -8.29 -9.19 -16.78
CA ASN A 220 -8.00 -8.73 -15.42
C ASN A 220 -8.58 -9.66 -14.34
N ALA A 221 -9.79 -10.17 -14.54
CA ALA A 221 -10.39 -11.16 -13.64
C ALA A 221 -9.57 -12.46 -13.61
N GLU A 222 -9.15 -12.94 -14.79
CA GLU A 222 -8.25 -14.07 -14.96
C GLU A 222 -6.95 -13.89 -14.19
N GLN A 223 -6.22 -12.80 -14.45
CA GLN A 223 -4.92 -12.56 -13.84
C GLN A 223 -5.00 -12.43 -12.32
N MET A 224 -6.05 -11.78 -11.80
CA MET A 224 -6.28 -11.70 -10.34
C MET A 224 -6.63 -13.06 -9.76
N ALA A 225 -7.52 -13.82 -10.39
CA ALA A 225 -7.85 -15.17 -9.93
C ALA A 225 -6.62 -16.10 -9.93
N LEU A 226 -5.80 -16.04 -10.98
CA LEU A 226 -4.55 -16.81 -11.08
C LEU A 226 -3.57 -16.44 -9.95
N HIS A 227 -3.43 -15.15 -9.67
CA HIS A 227 -2.57 -14.62 -8.61
C HIS A 227 -3.08 -15.05 -7.22
N GLU A 228 -4.35 -14.80 -6.91
CA GLU A 228 -4.91 -15.08 -5.58
C GLU A 228 -4.94 -16.59 -5.30
N PHE A 229 -5.37 -17.43 -6.25
CA PHE A 229 -5.27 -18.87 -6.06
C PHE A 229 -3.82 -19.37 -5.96
N GLY A 230 -2.82 -18.58 -6.36
CA GLY A 230 -1.42 -18.93 -6.17
C GLY A 230 -0.96 -18.84 -4.72
N HIS A 231 -1.49 -17.91 -3.91
CA HIS A 231 -1.06 -17.74 -2.52
C HIS A 231 -1.21 -18.99 -1.64
N PRO A 232 -2.33 -19.72 -1.65
CA PRO A 232 -2.48 -21.01 -0.95
C PRO A 232 -1.40 -22.05 -1.25
N PHE A 233 -0.78 -22.01 -2.43
CA PHE A 233 0.27 -22.94 -2.81
C PHE A 233 1.68 -22.39 -2.56
N CYS A 234 1.91 -21.11 -2.88
CA CYS A 234 3.22 -20.48 -2.79
C CYS A 234 3.62 -20.11 -1.36
N ASN A 235 2.70 -19.55 -0.56
CA ASN A 235 3.03 -19.07 0.79
C ASN A 235 3.56 -20.21 1.70
N PRO A 236 2.98 -21.43 1.69
CA PRO A 236 3.54 -22.55 2.46
C PRO A 236 4.95 -22.97 2.02
N VAL A 237 5.27 -22.89 0.72
CA VAL A 237 6.63 -23.15 0.21
C VAL A 237 7.61 -22.15 0.80
N VAL A 238 7.30 -20.84 0.69
CA VAL A 238 8.16 -19.80 1.29
C VAL A 238 8.28 -19.97 2.80
N ALA A 239 7.18 -20.28 3.50
CA ALA A 239 7.18 -20.44 4.95
C ALA A 239 8.14 -21.55 5.41
N ARG A 240 8.09 -22.73 4.78
CA ARG A 240 8.98 -23.86 5.12
C ARG A 240 10.45 -23.59 4.79
N HIS A 241 10.72 -22.79 3.76
CA HIS A 241 12.08 -22.40 3.36
C HIS A 241 12.54 -21.04 3.91
N TYR A 242 11.77 -20.38 4.77
CA TYR A 242 12.01 -18.98 5.13
C TYR A 242 13.36 -18.77 5.85
N ALA A 243 13.82 -19.77 6.61
CA ALA A 243 15.14 -19.72 7.26
C ALA A 243 16.30 -19.61 6.27
N ALA A 244 16.16 -20.17 5.05
CA ALA A 244 17.10 -19.99 3.96
C ALA A 244 16.86 -18.67 3.23
N ALA A 245 15.60 -18.35 2.92
CA ALA A 245 15.23 -17.13 2.21
C ALA A 245 15.68 -15.85 2.96
N ARG A 246 15.58 -15.82 4.29
CA ARG A 246 15.98 -14.66 5.12
C ARG A 246 17.46 -14.30 5.01
N ARG A 247 18.33 -15.21 4.55
CA ARG A 247 19.76 -14.94 4.33
C ARG A 247 19.97 -13.87 3.25
N TYR A 248 19.00 -13.70 2.37
CA TYR A 248 18.99 -12.71 1.29
C TYR A 248 18.20 -11.44 1.61
N ALA A 249 17.72 -11.28 2.86
CA ALA A 249 16.91 -10.12 3.24
C ALA A 249 17.62 -8.78 3.05
N PHE A 250 18.96 -8.77 3.01
CA PHE A 250 19.75 -7.58 2.71
C PHE A 250 19.45 -6.98 1.32
N LEU A 251 19.02 -7.80 0.34
CA LEU A 251 18.66 -7.36 -1.00
C LEU A 251 17.47 -6.40 -1.01
N ARG A 252 16.63 -6.42 0.03
CA ARG A 252 15.49 -5.51 0.18
C ARG A 252 15.92 -4.04 0.13
N ALA A 253 17.11 -3.71 0.63
CA ALA A 253 17.66 -2.34 0.57
C ALA A 253 17.82 -1.83 -0.87
N GLY A 254 17.91 -2.75 -1.84
CA GLY A 254 18.07 -2.48 -3.26
C GLY A 254 16.76 -2.40 -4.06
N LEU A 255 15.61 -2.71 -3.46
CA LEU A 255 14.32 -2.76 -4.14
C LEU A 255 13.63 -1.40 -4.17
N ARG A 256 12.85 -1.14 -5.23
CA ARG A 256 12.17 0.14 -5.48
C ARG A 256 10.74 -0.09 -6.00
N GLY A 257 10.00 1.00 -6.21
CA GLY A 257 8.67 0.94 -6.81
C GLY A 257 7.60 0.41 -5.85
N LYS A 258 6.60 -0.29 -6.40
CA LYS A 258 5.49 -0.86 -5.61
C LYS A 258 6.01 -1.83 -4.55
N VAL A 259 7.06 -2.59 -4.83
CA VAL A 259 7.62 -3.57 -3.87
C VAL A 259 8.09 -2.88 -2.59
N ASP A 260 8.80 -1.76 -2.74
CA ASP A 260 9.29 -0.96 -1.62
C ASP A 260 8.15 -0.30 -0.82
N ALA A 261 7.15 0.23 -1.54
CA ALA A 261 6.01 0.94 -0.92
C ALA A 261 4.98 0.02 -0.27
N ALA A 262 4.76 -1.19 -0.81
CA ALA A 262 3.65 -2.07 -0.43
C ALA A 262 4.05 -3.18 0.56
N TYR A 263 5.33 -3.56 0.65
CA TYR A 263 5.76 -4.69 1.46
C TYR A 263 6.76 -4.28 2.55
N GLY A 264 6.31 -4.37 3.81
CA GLY A 264 7.08 -3.97 4.98
C GLY A 264 8.23 -4.92 5.34
N ASP A 265 8.18 -6.18 4.91
CA ASP A 265 9.12 -7.21 5.32
C ASP A 265 9.55 -8.14 4.16
N TRP A 266 10.65 -8.86 4.35
CA TRP A 266 11.23 -9.74 3.33
C TRP A 266 10.37 -10.98 3.04
N ARG A 267 9.63 -11.53 4.01
CA ARG A 267 8.76 -12.70 3.79
C ARG A 267 7.66 -12.34 2.81
N SER A 268 7.04 -11.17 2.99
CA SER A 268 6.02 -10.65 2.08
C SER A 268 6.55 -10.48 0.66
N VAL A 269 7.77 -9.94 0.49
CA VAL A 269 8.43 -9.84 -0.82
C VAL A 269 8.63 -11.21 -1.46
N MET A 270 9.10 -12.21 -0.70
CA MET A 270 9.35 -13.56 -1.20
C MET A 270 8.06 -14.32 -1.57
N ASN A 271 7.00 -14.18 -0.77
CA ASN A 271 5.67 -14.73 -1.07
C ASN A 271 5.18 -14.20 -2.42
N GLU A 272 5.22 -12.88 -2.59
CA GLU A 272 4.74 -12.21 -3.80
C GLU A 272 5.60 -12.51 -5.01
N LEU A 273 6.93 -12.53 -4.86
CA LEU A 273 7.84 -12.90 -5.93
C LEU A 273 7.54 -14.31 -6.45
N LEU A 274 7.34 -15.29 -5.55
CA LEU A 274 7.02 -16.65 -5.96
C LEU A 274 5.67 -16.71 -6.68
N VAL A 275 4.63 -16.12 -6.10
CA VAL A 275 3.27 -16.10 -6.70
C VAL A 275 3.31 -15.45 -8.08
N ARG A 276 4.01 -14.33 -8.23
CA ARG A 276 4.10 -13.60 -9.50
C ARG A 276 4.92 -14.35 -10.54
N ALA A 277 6.03 -14.99 -10.15
CA ALA A 277 6.81 -15.82 -11.06
C ALA A 277 6.02 -17.04 -11.54
N VAL A 278 5.31 -17.74 -10.65
CA VAL A 278 4.42 -18.85 -11.01
C VAL A 278 3.26 -18.37 -11.89
N HIS A 279 2.65 -17.23 -11.55
CA HIS A 279 1.62 -16.60 -12.38
C HIS A 279 2.13 -16.38 -13.81
N ALA A 280 3.32 -15.80 -14.01
CA ALA A 280 3.89 -15.61 -15.34
C ALA A 280 4.01 -16.93 -16.13
N ARG A 281 4.38 -18.05 -15.47
CA ARG A 281 4.45 -19.38 -16.09
C ARG A 281 3.07 -19.95 -16.44
N LEU A 282 2.07 -19.74 -15.58
CA LEU A 282 0.70 -20.15 -15.87
C LEU A 282 0.06 -19.29 -16.97
N LEU A 283 0.37 -17.99 -17.01
CA LEU A 283 -0.06 -17.09 -18.06
C LEU A 283 0.55 -17.46 -19.41
N LEU A 284 1.82 -17.90 -19.44
CA LEU A 284 2.43 -18.48 -20.62
C LEU A 284 1.60 -19.66 -21.16
N LYS A 285 1.18 -20.59 -20.29
CA LYS A 285 0.34 -21.74 -20.69
C LYS A 285 -1.05 -21.33 -21.16
N LEU A 286 -1.62 -20.29 -20.57
CA LEU A 286 -3.00 -19.87 -20.81
C LEU A 286 -3.16 -18.93 -22.02
N ARG A 287 -2.18 -18.06 -22.24
CA ARG A 287 -2.25 -16.92 -23.17
C ARG A 287 -1.03 -16.77 -24.09
N GLY A 288 -0.01 -17.61 -23.93
CA GLY A 288 1.19 -17.61 -24.77
C GLY A 288 2.27 -16.62 -24.33
N GLU A 289 3.37 -16.63 -25.09
CA GLU A 289 4.63 -15.95 -24.73
C GLU A 289 4.48 -14.43 -24.59
N ALA A 290 3.72 -13.80 -25.48
CA ALA A 290 3.53 -12.35 -25.47
C ALA A 290 2.89 -11.86 -24.15
N ALA A 291 1.85 -12.57 -23.68
CA ALA A 291 1.16 -12.21 -22.44
C ALA A 291 2.08 -12.39 -21.21
N ALA A 292 2.87 -13.47 -21.18
CA ALA A 292 3.85 -13.69 -20.12
C ALA A 292 4.96 -12.63 -20.12
N ALA A 293 5.47 -12.27 -21.30
CA ALA A 293 6.51 -11.24 -21.45
C ALA A 293 6.01 -9.85 -21.01
N ASP A 294 4.80 -9.46 -21.43
CA ASP A 294 4.20 -8.19 -21.02
C ASP A 294 3.98 -8.12 -19.50
N PHE A 295 3.53 -9.23 -18.90
CA PHE A 295 3.36 -9.33 -17.45
C PHE A 295 4.71 -9.22 -16.72
N LEU A 296 5.71 -10.00 -17.13
CA LEU A 296 7.06 -9.95 -16.53
C LEU A 296 7.65 -8.54 -16.58
N LYS A 297 7.54 -7.88 -17.72
CA LYS A 297 8.01 -6.50 -17.90
C LYS A 297 7.30 -5.53 -16.95
N ALA A 298 5.97 -5.66 -16.80
CA ALA A 298 5.22 -4.84 -15.86
C ALA A 298 5.68 -5.08 -14.40
N GLU A 299 5.91 -6.34 -14.03
CA GLU A 299 6.35 -6.71 -12.68
C GLU A 299 7.79 -6.27 -12.38
N SER A 300 8.73 -6.46 -13.32
CA SER A 300 10.13 -6.09 -13.15
C SER A 300 10.33 -4.58 -13.21
N GLU A 301 9.84 -3.92 -14.26
CA GLU A 301 10.13 -2.49 -14.52
C GLU A 301 9.22 -1.54 -13.72
N ARG A 302 7.93 -1.87 -13.54
CA ARG A 302 6.96 -0.96 -12.90
C ARG A 302 6.71 -1.28 -11.45
N ALA A 303 6.54 -2.57 -11.11
CA ALA A 303 6.27 -2.98 -9.74
C ALA A 303 7.55 -3.07 -8.90
N GLY A 304 8.69 -3.43 -9.51
CA GLY A 304 10.00 -3.51 -8.85
C GLY A 304 10.40 -4.92 -8.42
N PHE A 305 9.76 -5.96 -8.94
CA PHE A 305 10.14 -7.37 -8.73
C PHE A 305 11.30 -7.77 -9.64
N ILE A 306 12.47 -7.15 -9.46
CA ILE A 306 13.62 -7.30 -10.36
C ILE A 306 14.15 -8.74 -10.48
N PHE A 307 13.87 -9.62 -9.51
CA PHE A 307 14.29 -11.03 -9.54
C PHE A 307 13.37 -11.93 -10.36
N ILE A 308 12.21 -11.43 -10.79
CA ILE A 308 11.15 -12.26 -11.36
C ILE A 308 11.56 -12.94 -12.67
N GLU A 309 12.40 -12.31 -13.48
CA GLU A 309 12.86 -12.87 -14.75
C GLU A 309 13.79 -14.07 -14.56
N ASP A 310 14.67 -14.03 -13.56
CA ASP A 310 15.52 -15.16 -13.18
C ASP A 310 14.68 -16.33 -12.66
N TRP A 311 13.71 -16.02 -11.80
CA TRP A 311 12.81 -17.02 -11.25
C TRP A 311 11.93 -17.63 -12.33
N TYR A 312 11.40 -16.83 -13.24
CA TYR A 312 10.63 -17.30 -14.38
C TYR A 312 11.42 -18.27 -15.26
N ARG A 313 12.70 -18.00 -15.53
CA ARG A 313 13.57 -18.89 -16.30
C ARG A 313 13.82 -20.21 -15.58
N LEU A 314 14.19 -20.15 -14.30
CA LEU A 314 14.45 -21.34 -13.48
C LEU A 314 13.20 -22.19 -13.30
N LEU A 315 12.03 -21.56 -13.16
CA LEU A 315 10.75 -22.25 -13.15
C LEU A 315 10.46 -22.99 -14.48
N GLY A 316 10.99 -22.52 -15.60
CA GLY A 316 11.00 -23.28 -16.86
C GLY A 316 11.87 -24.55 -16.80
N GLU A 317 13.00 -24.52 -16.08
CA GLU A 317 13.81 -25.73 -15.83
C GLU A 317 13.09 -26.70 -14.90
N TYR A 318 12.41 -26.20 -13.87
CA TYR A 318 11.54 -27.01 -13.01
C TYR A 318 10.49 -27.77 -13.83
N GLU A 319 9.85 -27.10 -14.78
CA GLU A 319 8.87 -27.74 -15.67
C GLU A 319 9.49 -28.81 -16.56
N ALA A 320 10.73 -28.64 -17.01
CA ALA A 320 11.44 -29.62 -17.83
C ALA A 320 11.92 -30.84 -17.02
N ASP A 321 12.31 -30.63 -15.75
CA ASP A 321 12.97 -31.64 -14.90
C ASP A 321 12.07 -32.18 -13.78
N ARG A 322 10.75 -32.32 -14.03
CA ARG A 322 9.77 -32.76 -13.01
C ARG A 322 10.02 -34.14 -12.43
N ALA A 323 10.74 -35.02 -13.14
CA ALA A 323 11.16 -36.31 -12.60
C ALA A 323 12.17 -36.17 -11.44
N LYS A 324 13.00 -35.12 -11.48
CA LYS A 324 13.97 -34.80 -10.44
C LYS A 324 13.37 -33.92 -9.33
N TYR A 325 12.44 -33.05 -9.69
CA TYR A 325 11.73 -32.17 -8.77
C TYR A 325 10.21 -32.36 -8.92
N PRO A 326 9.64 -33.37 -8.25
CA PRO A 326 8.20 -33.66 -8.31
C PRO A 326 7.34 -32.48 -7.86
N THR A 327 7.81 -31.69 -6.89
CA THR A 327 7.08 -30.55 -6.32
C THR A 327 7.86 -29.24 -6.47
N LEU A 328 7.15 -28.12 -6.54
CA LEU A 328 7.77 -26.79 -6.57
C LEU A 328 8.57 -26.53 -5.30
N ASP A 329 8.12 -27.14 -4.21
CA ASP A 329 8.80 -27.09 -2.94
C ASP A 329 10.24 -27.60 -3.00
N GLU A 330 10.44 -28.79 -3.55
CA GLU A 330 11.76 -29.40 -3.71
C GLU A 330 12.65 -28.58 -4.65
N PHE A 331 12.05 -27.83 -5.59
CA PHE A 331 12.78 -26.95 -6.48
C PHE A 331 13.12 -25.58 -5.88
N TYR A 332 12.36 -25.10 -4.88
CA TYR A 332 12.48 -23.77 -4.31
C TYR A 332 13.90 -23.41 -3.83
N PRO A 333 14.71 -24.31 -3.24
CA PRO A 333 16.11 -24.03 -2.92
C PRO A 333 16.94 -23.53 -4.12
N ARG A 334 16.64 -23.95 -5.34
CA ARG A 334 17.31 -23.51 -6.57
C ARG A 334 16.94 -22.07 -6.94
N LEU A 335 15.69 -21.68 -6.71
CA LEU A 335 15.23 -20.28 -6.84
C LEU A 335 15.94 -19.37 -5.84
N LEU A 336 16.11 -19.82 -4.59
CA LEU A 336 16.87 -19.08 -3.58
C LEU A 336 18.35 -18.95 -3.94
N ALA A 337 18.97 -20.00 -4.48
CA ALA A 337 20.36 -19.96 -4.90
C ALA A 337 20.61 -18.90 -5.98
N ALA A 338 19.62 -18.62 -6.83
CA ALA A 338 19.70 -17.55 -7.82
C ALA A 338 19.89 -16.17 -7.17
N LEU A 339 19.35 -15.93 -5.97
CA LEU A 339 19.55 -14.66 -5.26
C LEU A 339 21.00 -14.45 -4.81
N ALA A 340 21.82 -15.51 -4.75
CA ALA A 340 23.25 -15.39 -4.44
C ALA A 340 24.04 -14.69 -5.54
N THR A 341 23.52 -14.64 -6.77
CA THR A 341 24.14 -13.90 -7.87
C THR A 341 23.77 -12.42 -7.84
N TRP A 342 23.02 -11.97 -6.84
CA TRP A 342 22.61 -10.58 -6.68
C TRP A 342 23.32 -9.92 -5.51
N GLY A 343 23.62 -8.63 -5.67
CA GLY A 343 24.20 -7.78 -4.65
C GLY A 343 23.44 -6.46 -4.54
N VAL A 344 23.71 -5.73 -3.46
CA VAL A 344 23.27 -4.34 -3.33
C VAL A 344 24.44 -3.44 -3.70
N HIS A 345 24.26 -2.64 -4.74
CA HIS A 345 25.29 -1.76 -5.27
C HIS A 345 24.93 -0.31 -5.02
N GLU A 346 25.94 0.50 -4.77
CA GLU A 346 25.78 1.94 -4.73
C GLU A 346 25.80 2.51 -6.15
N ARG A 347 24.72 3.18 -6.54
CA ARG A 347 24.55 3.81 -7.85
C ARG A 347 23.97 5.21 -7.68
N GLN A 348 24.45 6.16 -8.45
CA GLN A 348 23.74 7.43 -8.63
C GLN A 348 22.63 7.23 -9.65
N GLU A 349 21.37 7.49 -9.28
CA GLU A 349 20.23 7.39 -10.20
C GLU A 349 19.77 8.78 -10.62
N PRO A 350 19.27 8.98 -11.86
CA PRO A 350 18.74 10.28 -12.26
C PRO A 350 17.60 10.73 -11.34
N ARG A 351 17.63 11.98 -10.87
CA ARG A 351 16.52 12.56 -10.08
C ARG A 351 15.24 12.50 -10.91
N PRO A 352 14.12 11.97 -10.38
CA PRO A 352 12.83 12.13 -11.04
C PRO A 352 12.44 13.60 -11.08
N LEU A 353 11.48 14.00 -11.92
CA LEU A 353 11.03 15.40 -11.97
C LEU A 353 10.62 15.89 -10.58
N GLY A 354 9.87 15.07 -9.85
CA GLY A 354 9.47 15.31 -8.46
C GLY A 354 8.39 16.39 -8.26
N ALA A 355 7.80 16.97 -9.30
CA ALA A 355 6.65 17.89 -9.20
C ALA A 355 5.32 17.23 -9.62
N LYS A 356 5.05 16.02 -9.12
CA LYS A 356 3.97 15.15 -9.66
C LYS A 356 2.56 15.50 -9.18
N TRP A 357 2.45 16.18 -8.04
CA TRP A 357 1.16 16.54 -7.46
C TRP A 357 0.75 17.91 -7.99
N VAL A 358 -0.28 17.92 -8.83
CA VAL A 358 -0.73 19.13 -9.51
C VAL A 358 -2.25 19.25 -9.51
N LYS A 359 -2.74 20.47 -9.69
CA LYS A 359 -4.18 20.73 -9.88
C LYS A 359 -4.39 21.73 -11.01
N ALA A 360 -5.52 21.60 -11.70
CA ALA A 360 -5.94 22.60 -12.67
C ALA A 360 -6.25 23.93 -11.97
N VAL A 361 -5.80 25.04 -12.56
CA VAL A 361 -6.14 26.41 -12.14
C VAL A 361 -6.37 27.28 -13.37
N PRO A 362 -7.03 28.46 -13.26
CA PRO A 362 -7.11 29.39 -14.38
C PRO A 362 -5.72 29.75 -14.91
N GLY A 363 -5.50 29.54 -16.20
CA GLY A 363 -4.24 29.88 -16.88
C GLY A 363 -3.16 28.80 -16.86
N GLY A 364 -3.39 27.62 -16.27
CA GLY A 364 -2.43 26.51 -16.35
C GLY A 364 -2.61 25.43 -15.29
N VAL A 365 -1.51 24.81 -14.89
CA VAL A 365 -1.47 23.72 -13.90
C VAL A 365 -0.60 24.13 -12.72
N GLN A 366 -1.18 24.22 -11.53
CA GLN A 366 -0.46 24.59 -10.32
C GLN A 366 0.22 23.38 -9.68
N ILE A 367 1.50 23.51 -9.35
CA ILE A 367 2.26 22.55 -8.57
C ILE A 367 1.76 22.60 -7.13
N VAL A 368 1.08 21.53 -6.70
CA VAL A 368 0.65 21.35 -5.32
C VAL A 368 1.84 20.94 -4.45
N LYS A 369 2.68 20.03 -4.97
CA LYS A 369 3.90 19.59 -4.30
C LYS A 369 5.03 19.34 -5.29
N ALA A 370 6.09 20.12 -5.16
CA ALA A 370 7.43 19.85 -5.65
C ALA A 370 8.23 19.16 -4.55
N GLU A 371 8.57 17.90 -4.78
CA GLU A 371 9.36 17.06 -3.90
C GLU A 371 10.79 17.60 -3.83
N ALA A 372 11.30 17.79 -2.61
CA ALA A 372 12.56 18.47 -2.38
C ALA A 372 13.78 17.73 -2.96
N ASP A 373 13.65 16.42 -3.19
CA ASP A 373 14.64 15.55 -3.83
C ASP A 373 14.47 15.45 -5.37
N GLY A 374 13.47 16.12 -5.94
CA GLY A 374 13.16 16.14 -7.37
C GLY A 374 13.97 17.14 -8.19
N ALA A 375 14.19 16.83 -9.47
CA ALA A 375 14.89 17.72 -10.40
C ALA A 375 14.18 19.07 -10.57
N ALA A 376 12.85 19.11 -10.59
CA ALA A 376 12.07 20.34 -10.67
C ALA A 376 12.36 21.27 -9.49
N TYR A 377 12.37 20.71 -8.27
CA TYR A 377 12.66 21.48 -7.08
C TYR A 377 14.11 21.99 -7.08
N ALA A 378 15.07 21.12 -7.45
CA ALA A 378 16.48 21.51 -7.61
C ALA A 378 16.66 22.66 -8.62
N ALA A 379 15.90 22.65 -9.71
CA ALA A 379 15.93 23.68 -10.75
C ALA A 379 15.20 24.98 -10.37
N GLY A 380 14.51 25.02 -9.23
CA GLY A 380 13.85 26.24 -8.75
C GLY A 380 12.32 26.25 -8.87
N LEU A 381 11.67 25.17 -9.32
CA LEU A 381 10.21 25.06 -9.21
C LEU A 381 9.78 24.84 -7.76
N ARG A 382 8.66 25.44 -7.37
CA ARG A 382 8.17 25.44 -5.99
C ARG A 382 6.68 25.14 -5.92
N ASN A 383 6.22 24.77 -4.72
CA ASN A 383 4.80 24.66 -4.43
C ASN A 383 4.11 26.01 -4.72
N GLY A 384 2.99 25.97 -5.42
CA GLY A 384 2.24 27.14 -5.83
C GLY A 384 2.62 27.72 -7.19
N ASP A 385 3.75 27.30 -7.79
CA ASP A 385 4.07 27.70 -9.17
C ASP A 385 2.99 27.19 -10.13
N THR A 386 2.48 28.07 -10.99
CA THR A 386 1.52 27.71 -12.04
C THR A 386 2.26 27.50 -13.36
N VAL A 387 2.41 26.24 -13.78
CA VAL A 387 3.02 25.89 -15.06
C VAL A 387 2.05 26.20 -16.19
N THR A 388 2.48 27.02 -17.14
CA THR A 388 1.69 27.45 -18.31
C THR A 388 2.15 26.79 -19.61
N ALA A 389 3.42 26.40 -19.70
CA ALA A 389 3.98 25.65 -20.83
C ALA A 389 5.18 24.78 -20.43
N VAL A 390 5.46 23.75 -21.23
CA VAL A 390 6.66 22.91 -21.15
C VAL A 390 7.28 22.80 -22.53
N ASP A 391 8.56 23.15 -22.68
CA ASP A 391 9.28 23.26 -23.96
C ASP A 391 8.49 24.07 -25.01
N GLY A 392 7.83 25.14 -24.56
CA GLY A 392 6.99 26.02 -25.39
C GLY A 392 5.59 25.46 -25.70
N ALA A 393 5.30 24.20 -25.38
CA ALA A 393 3.98 23.62 -25.55
C ALA A 393 3.05 24.02 -24.38
N PRO A 394 1.89 24.66 -24.63
CA PRO A 394 1.00 25.11 -23.57
C PRO A 394 0.39 23.93 -22.80
N ILE A 395 0.27 24.08 -21.47
CA ILE A 395 -0.30 23.08 -20.57
C ILE A 395 -1.52 23.65 -19.86
N ALA A 396 -2.69 23.07 -20.12
CA ALA A 396 -3.95 23.49 -19.50
C ALA A 396 -4.56 22.44 -18.55
N THR A 397 -4.09 21.19 -18.59
CA THR A 397 -4.69 20.09 -17.83
C THR A 397 -3.64 19.28 -17.05
N PRO A 398 -4.01 18.73 -15.87
CA PRO A 398 -3.15 17.80 -15.14
C PRO A 398 -2.67 16.61 -15.97
N ASP A 399 -3.50 16.07 -16.86
CA ASP A 399 -3.11 14.93 -17.71
C ASP A 399 -1.99 15.28 -18.69
N ALA A 400 -2.07 16.47 -19.30
CA ALA A 400 -1.00 16.97 -20.16
C ALA A 400 0.30 17.17 -19.38
N TYR A 401 0.21 17.72 -18.16
CA TYR A 401 1.37 17.85 -17.27
C TYR A 401 2.00 16.49 -16.93
N LEU A 402 1.17 15.48 -16.59
CA LEU A 402 1.64 14.13 -16.27
C LEU A 402 2.33 13.44 -17.45
N TYR A 403 1.92 13.72 -18.69
CA TYR A 403 2.62 13.24 -19.89
C TYR A 403 4.05 13.79 -19.95
N PHE A 404 4.24 15.10 -19.77
CA PHE A 404 5.56 15.71 -19.76
C PHE A 404 6.41 15.28 -18.56
N SER A 405 5.79 15.08 -17.40
CA SER A 405 6.45 14.51 -16.22
C SER A 405 7.05 13.13 -16.52
N LYS A 406 6.29 12.25 -17.19
CA LYS A 406 6.78 10.94 -17.64
C LYS A 406 7.85 11.05 -18.72
N ALA A 407 7.72 11.98 -19.66
CA ALA A 407 8.72 12.23 -20.70
C ALA A 407 10.05 12.66 -20.09
N PHE A 408 10.02 13.57 -19.10
CA PHE A 408 11.20 13.96 -18.32
C PHE A 408 11.84 12.74 -17.63
N ASP A 409 11.02 11.93 -16.94
CA ASP A 409 11.46 10.69 -16.25
C ASP A 409 11.94 9.60 -17.23
N ALA A 410 11.87 9.81 -18.56
CA ALA A 410 12.44 8.95 -19.59
C ALA A 410 13.71 9.54 -20.27
N LEU A 411 14.06 10.81 -20.04
CA LEU A 411 15.23 11.45 -20.63
C LEU A 411 16.58 10.84 -20.19
N PRO A 412 17.61 10.77 -21.03
CA PRO A 412 18.97 10.48 -20.55
C PRO A 412 19.44 11.50 -19.51
N ALA A 413 20.33 11.09 -18.60
CA ALA A 413 20.98 12.02 -17.68
C ALA A 413 21.72 13.13 -18.47
N GLY A 414 21.65 14.37 -17.98
CA GLY A 414 22.21 15.56 -18.64
C GLY A 414 21.29 16.21 -19.70
N LYS A 415 20.11 15.64 -19.97
CA LYS A 415 19.08 16.29 -20.82
C LYS A 415 18.14 17.13 -19.96
N ALA A 416 17.52 18.15 -20.56
CA ALA A 416 16.70 19.13 -19.84
C ALA A 416 15.38 19.43 -20.55
N MET A 417 14.42 19.94 -19.79
CA MET A 417 13.15 20.50 -20.26
C MET A 417 12.94 21.87 -19.63
N THR A 418 12.32 22.80 -20.36
CA THR A 418 12.05 24.17 -19.89
C THR A 418 10.59 24.31 -19.50
N PHE A 419 10.34 24.71 -18.25
CA PHE A 419 9.01 24.95 -17.71
C PHE A 419 8.74 26.45 -17.64
N THR A 420 7.70 26.92 -18.32
CA THR A 420 7.22 28.29 -18.17
C THR A 420 6.25 28.32 -16.99
N VAL A 421 6.55 29.16 -15.98
CA VAL A 421 5.77 29.27 -14.74
C VAL A 421 5.29 30.70 -14.51
N LEU A 422 4.07 30.84 -14.03
CA LEU A 422 3.50 32.09 -13.54
C LEU A 422 3.60 32.14 -12.01
N ARG A 423 4.22 33.20 -11.51
CA ARG A 423 4.38 33.55 -10.09
C ARG A 423 3.75 34.90 -9.79
N SER A 424 3.64 35.26 -8.51
CA SER A 424 3.19 36.60 -8.10
C SER A 424 4.08 37.73 -8.65
N SER A 425 5.36 37.45 -8.92
CA SER A 425 6.32 38.37 -9.51
C SER A 425 6.28 38.44 -11.05
N GLY A 426 5.44 37.64 -11.71
CA GLY A 426 5.36 37.54 -13.17
C GLY A 426 5.72 36.16 -13.73
N SER A 427 5.87 36.08 -15.05
CA SER A 427 6.25 34.86 -15.78
C SER A 427 7.76 34.61 -15.69
N ALA A 428 8.17 33.35 -15.54
CA ALA A 428 9.56 32.93 -15.52
C ALA A 428 9.73 31.60 -16.28
N GLU A 429 10.91 31.39 -16.86
CA GLU A 429 11.31 30.09 -17.41
C GLU A 429 12.24 29.38 -16.44
N VAL A 430 11.96 28.11 -16.17
CA VAL A 430 12.74 27.24 -15.30
C VAL A 430 13.24 26.06 -16.11
N LYS A 431 14.54 26.06 -16.44
CA LYS A 431 15.19 24.94 -17.11
C LYS A 431 15.51 23.84 -16.11
N VAL A 432 14.87 22.70 -16.25
CA VAL A 432 15.03 21.53 -15.39
C VAL A 432 15.90 20.52 -16.10
N GLU A 433 17.09 20.24 -15.55
CA GLU A 433 17.97 19.19 -16.06
C GLU A 433 17.77 17.88 -15.31
N ARG A 434 17.75 16.77 -16.04
CA ARG A 434 17.79 15.42 -15.49
C ARG A 434 19.20 15.10 -15.01
N SER A 435 19.51 15.63 -13.83
CA SER A 435 20.77 15.38 -13.13
C SER A 435 20.76 14.03 -12.41
N LEU A 436 21.94 13.46 -12.19
CA LEU A 436 22.09 12.36 -11.25
C LEU A 436 21.77 12.86 -9.83
N GLY A 437 21.01 12.06 -9.10
CA GLY A 437 20.64 12.25 -7.71
C GLY A 437 21.15 11.11 -6.86
N GLY A 438 21.66 11.44 -5.69
CA GLY A 438 21.87 10.49 -4.61
C GLY A 438 20.98 10.90 -3.45
N PHE A 439 19.88 10.18 -3.23
CA PHE A 439 19.12 10.29 -1.99
C PHE A 439 18.45 8.94 -1.68
N LEU A 440 19.04 8.18 -0.76
CA LEU A 440 18.29 7.26 0.09
C LEU A 440 18.99 7.18 1.46
N ARG A 441 18.51 7.95 2.44
CA ARG A 441 19.01 7.87 3.82
C ARG A 441 18.54 6.56 4.45
N VAL A 442 19.44 5.60 4.61
CA VAL A 442 19.20 4.41 5.44
C VAL A 442 19.59 4.76 6.88
N VAL A 443 18.63 5.14 7.71
CA VAL A 443 18.88 5.32 9.14
C VAL A 443 18.83 3.97 9.84
N ARG A 444 19.89 3.62 10.58
CA ARG A 444 19.93 2.47 11.47
C ARG A 444 19.28 2.84 12.81
N LEU A 445 18.10 2.30 13.10
CA LEU A 445 17.51 2.32 14.44
C LEU A 445 17.28 0.88 14.90
N GLY A 446 17.95 0.45 15.97
CA GLY A 446 17.55 -0.74 16.73
C GLY A 446 17.67 -2.11 16.06
N GLY A 447 18.42 -2.27 14.95
CA GLY A 447 18.69 -3.60 14.37
C GLY A 447 17.66 -4.12 13.36
N GLU A 448 16.64 -3.34 13.02
CA GLU A 448 15.72 -3.63 11.91
C GLU A 448 15.81 -2.55 10.82
N TYR A 449 15.86 -2.97 9.56
CA TYR A 449 15.80 -2.07 8.41
C TYR A 449 14.36 -1.67 8.14
N LYS A 450 13.90 -0.56 8.73
CA LYS A 450 12.67 0.10 8.28
C LYS A 450 13.01 1.07 7.16
N ASN A 451 12.39 0.90 6.00
CA ASN A 451 12.49 1.88 4.93
C ASN A 451 11.83 3.16 5.43
N VAL A 452 12.65 4.19 5.66
CA VAL A 452 12.12 5.50 5.99
C VAL A 452 11.58 6.08 4.69
N THR A 453 10.26 6.12 4.57
CA THR A 453 9.55 6.84 3.52
C THR A 453 10.01 8.29 3.54
N ARG A 454 10.82 8.68 2.55
CA ARG A 454 10.97 10.02 1.98
C ARG A 454 10.61 11.16 2.93
N LEU A 455 11.44 11.37 3.96
CA LEU A 455 11.36 12.58 4.79
C LEU A 455 11.83 13.74 3.93
N THR A 456 10.91 14.58 3.47
CA THR A 456 11.17 15.84 2.77
C THR A 456 12.09 16.70 3.64
N PRO A 457 13.35 16.95 3.23
CA PRO A 457 14.30 17.65 4.11
C PRO A 457 14.04 19.14 4.24
N SER A 458 13.07 19.68 3.51
CA SER A 458 12.63 21.06 3.60
C SER A 458 11.56 21.32 4.66
N GLU A 459 11.08 20.32 5.40
CA GLU A 459 10.08 20.54 6.45
C GLU A 459 10.75 20.79 7.81
N PRO A 460 10.16 21.61 8.69
CA PRO A 460 10.69 21.85 10.03
C PRO A 460 10.81 20.57 10.87
N GLY A 461 10.20 19.45 10.46
CA GLY A 461 10.29 18.15 11.10
C GLY A 461 9.28 17.96 12.23
N LEU A 462 8.11 18.58 12.08
CA LEU A 462 7.06 18.61 13.09
C LEU A 462 5.87 17.77 12.65
N PHE A 463 5.43 16.89 13.55
CA PHE A 463 4.20 16.12 13.43
C PHE A 463 3.28 16.48 14.59
N TRP A 464 2.02 16.76 14.30
CA TRP A 464 1.06 17.16 15.32
C TRP A 464 0.29 15.95 15.88
N ALA A 465 -0.03 16.02 17.18
CA ALA A 465 -0.99 15.13 17.83
C ALA A 465 -2.42 15.65 17.72
N GLY A 466 -2.59 16.96 17.50
CA GLY A 466 -3.90 17.61 17.39
C GLY A 466 -3.78 19.13 17.37
N PHE A 467 -4.89 19.78 17.03
CA PHE A 467 -5.04 21.24 17.07
C PHE A 467 -6.05 21.62 18.15
N GLY A 468 -5.76 22.67 18.90
CA GLY A 468 -6.66 23.23 19.89
C GLY A 468 -6.65 24.76 19.88
N PRO A 469 -7.46 25.40 20.72
CA PRO A 469 -7.55 26.86 20.79
C PRO A 469 -6.21 27.53 21.16
N GLU A 470 -5.35 26.83 21.90
CA GLU A 470 -4.02 27.30 22.29
C GLU A 470 -2.94 27.06 21.21
N GLY A 471 -3.22 26.28 20.17
CA GLY A 471 -2.25 25.97 19.10
C GLY A 471 -2.17 24.50 18.71
N MET A 472 -1.09 24.13 18.04
CA MET A 472 -0.81 22.78 17.53
C MET A 472 0.04 21.99 18.52
N THR A 473 -0.48 20.87 19.02
CA THR A 473 0.30 19.99 19.92
C THR A 473 1.29 19.15 19.12
N VAL A 474 2.57 19.16 19.49
CA VAL A 474 3.63 18.37 18.85
C VAL A 474 3.53 16.92 19.33
N GLY A 475 3.09 16.03 18.44
CA GLY A 475 3.07 14.59 18.69
C GLY A 475 4.46 13.98 18.56
N PHE A 476 5.26 14.48 17.61
CA PHE A 476 6.63 14.07 17.39
C PHE A 476 7.44 15.16 16.68
N ALA A 477 8.73 15.26 17.01
CA ALA A 477 9.69 16.09 16.31
C ALA A 477 10.91 15.23 15.96
N THR A 478 11.26 15.16 14.68
CA THR A 478 12.38 14.36 14.17
C THR A 478 13.72 14.97 14.57
N ASP A 479 14.61 14.16 15.15
CA ASP A 479 15.86 14.61 15.78
C ASP A 479 16.88 15.25 14.83
N ASP A 480 16.82 14.92 13.54
CA ASP A 480 17.67 15.44 12.48
C ASP A 480 17.16 16.76 11.87
N LYS A 481 15.99 17.28 12.27
CA LYS A 481 15.33 18.42 11.60
C LYS A 481 15.46 19.77 12.32
N PRO A 482 15.26 20.89 11.60
CA PRO A 482 15.43 22.25 12.13
C PRO A 482 14.66 22.53 13.43
N ALA A 483 13.39 22.14 13.53
CA ALA A 483 12.58 22.42 14.73
C ALA A 483 13.14 21.71 15.97
N TYR A 484 13.57 20.45 15.81
CA TYR A 484 14.18 19.71 16.90
C TYR A 484 15.54 20.32 17.29
N ARG A 485 16.37 20.70 16.32
CA ARG A 485 17.64 21.41 16.59
C ARG A 485 17.42 22.75 17.32
N ALA A 486 16.34 23.45 16.99
CA ALA A 486 15.93 24.70 17.65
C ALA A 486 15.29 24.49 19.04
N GLY A 487 15.09 23.25 19.48
CA GLY A 487 14.65 22.93 20.84
C GLY A 487 13.17 22.54 20.97
N ILE A 488 12.42 22.43 19.87
CA ILE A 488 11.04 21.92 19.87
C ILE A 488 11.06 20.41 20.16
N ARG A 489 10.15 19.94 21.01
CA ARG A 489 10.07 18.55 21.48
C ARG A 489 8.62 18.06 21.45
N LYS A 490 8.45 16.74 21.51
CA LYS A 490 7.16 16.11 21.75
C LYS A 490 6.52 16.68 23.02
N GLY A 491 5.22 16.98 22.95
CA GLY A 491 4.44 17.54 24.05
C GLY A 491 4.39 19.07 24.08
N ASP A 492 5.19 19.77 23.26
CA ASP A 492 5.05 21.22 23.10
C ASP A 492 3.73 21.58 22.44
N VAL A 493 3.19 22.76 22.73
CA VAL A 493 2.09 23.36 21.95
C VAL A 493 2.63 24.55 21.17
N ILE A 494 2.59 24.48 19.84
CA ILE A 494 3.02 25.58 18.97
C ILE A 494 1.86 26.54 18.78
N LYS A 495 1.96 27.73 19.37
CA LYS A 495 0.93 28.77 19.28
C LYS A 495 0.94 29.45 17.92
N SER A 496 2.13 29.74 17.39
CA SER A 496 2.30 30.42 16.11
C SER A 496 3.56 30.01 15.38
N ALA A 497 3.55 30.18 14.06
CA ALA A 497 4.72 30.06 13.19
C ALA A 497 4.75 31.24 12.21
N GLY A 498 5.88 31.95 12.13
CA GLY A 498 5.98 33.16 11.31
C GLY A 498 5.03 34.29 11.75
N GLY A 499 4.60 34.27 13.03
CA GLY A 499 3.63 35.21 13.58
C GLY A 499 2.16 34.85 13.34
N ALA A 500 1.86 33.81 12.55
CA ALA A 500 0.49 33.36 12.31
C ALA A 500 0.06 32.27 13.32
N PRO A 501 -1.15 32.34 13.91
CA PRO A 501 -1.65 31.32 14.82
C PRO A 501 -1.77 29.94 14.17
N LEU A 502 -1.35 28.89 14.89
CA LEU A 502 -1.39 27.50 14.43
C LEU A 502 -2.50 26.70 15.10
N THR A 503 -3.76 27.11 14.90
CA THR A 503 -4.95 26.52 15.56
C THR A 503 -5.75 25.57 14.67
N SER A 504 -5.34 25.35 13.41
CA SER A 504 -5.98 24.40 12.50
C SER A 504 -4.99 23.78 11.52
N ARG A 505 -5.41 22.71 10.85
CA ARG A 505 -4.64 22.08 9.78
C ARG A 505 -4.34 23.06 8.65
N GLU A 506 -5.32 23.85 8.22
CA GLU A 506 -5.16 24.83 7.15
C GLU A 506 -4.16 25.92 7.54
N ALA A 507 -4.12 26.31 8.82
CA ALA A 507 -3.12 27.25 9.33
C ALA A 507 -1.71 26.66 9.31
N TYR A 508 -1.57 25.38 9.67
CA TYR A 508 -0.30 24.66 9.57
C TYR A 508 0.17 24.52 8.12
N GLU A 509 -0.72 24.18 7.20
CA GLU A 509 -0.40 24.08 5.77
C GLU A 509 0.05 25.45 5.20
N ARG A 510 -0.55 26.56 5.65
CA ARG A 510 -0.08 27.91 5.29
C ARG A 510 1.30 28.23 5.87
N ALA A 511 1.53 27.94 7.15
CA ALA A 511 2.84 28.14 7.76
C ALA A 511 3.93 27.31 7.09
N LEU A 512 3.62 26.07 6.68
CA LEU A 512 4.52 25.26 5.85
C LEU A 512 4.76 25.89 4.48
N ALA A 513 3.74 26.46 3.84
CA ALA A 513 3.92 27.17 2.58
C ALA A 513 4.85 28.38 2.73
N ASP A 514 4.72 29.14 3.82
CA ASP A 514 5.60 30.26 4.13
C ASP A 514 7.02 29.82 4.46
N TRP A 515 7.16 28.73 5.24
CA TRP A 515 8.46 28.11 5.53
C TRP A 515 9.17 27.69 4.25
N ASN A 516 8.45 27.06 3.32
CA ASN A 516 8.99 26.62 2.04
C ASN A 516 9.34 27.77 1.08
N ARG A 517 8.90 29.01 1.37
CA ARG A 517 9.30 30.22 0.63
C ARG A 517 10.53 30.90 1.22
N LEU A 518 10.98 30.50 2.42
CA LEU A 518 12.15 31.11 3.03
C LEU A 518 13.39 30.85 2.17
N PRO A 519 14.28 31.84 2.02
CA PRO A 519 15.60 31.60 1.46
C PRO A 519 16.40 30.65 2.36
N GLN A 520 17.48 30.10 1.83
CA GLN A 520 18.41 29.27 2.59
C GLN A 520 18.96 30.03 3.80
N GLY A 521 18.93 29.41 4.99
CA GLY A 521 19.31 30.07 6.24
C GLY A 521 18.28 31.08 6.75
N GLY A 522 17.14 31.22 6.06
CA GLY A 522 16.01 32.03 6.47
C GLY A 522 15.45 31.54 7.80
N VAL A 523 14.96 32.47 8.62
CA VAL A 523 14.50 32.17 9.97
C VAL A 523 12.98 32.27 10.03
N MET A 524 12.33 31.23 10.53
CA MET A 524 10.94 31.32 10.98
C MET A 524 10.91 31.25 12.49
N LYS A 525 10.26 32.23 13.12
CA LYS A 525 10.00 32.22 14.55
C LYS A 525 8.81 31.31 14.85
N PHE A 526 8.98 30.40 15.81
CA PHE A 526 7.94 29.55 16.36
C PHE A 526 7.72 29.93 17.83
N THR A 527 6.49 30.30 18.19
CA THR A 527 6.13 30.52 19.60
C THR A 527 5.56 29.23 20.15
N ILE A 528 6.22 28.65 21.15
CA ILE A 528 5.81 27.39 21.80
C ILE A 528 5.37 27.62 23.25
N LEU A 529 4.50 26.76 23.75
CA LEU A 529 4.09 26.65 25.14
C LEU A 529 4.56 25.30 25.68
N ARG A 530 5.45 25.32 26.69
CA ARG A 530 5.96 24.13 27.38
C ARG A 530 5.87 24.33 28.88
N GLY A 531 5.18 23.43 29.58
CA GLY A 531 5.03 23.50 31.04
C GLY A 531 4.39 24.82 31.52
N GLY A 532 3.47 25.40 30.75
CA GLY A 532 2.80 26.66 31.07
C GLY A 532 3.60 27.93 30.74
N ARG A 533 4.82 27.82 30.20
CA ARG A 533 5.64 28.96 29.81
C ARG A 533 5.73 29.09 28.29
N GLU A 534 5.47 30.29 27.78
CA GLU A 534 5.68 30.61 26.37
C GLU A 534 7.15 30.93 26.07
N THR A 535 7.64 30.49 24.91
CA THR A 535 9.01 30.73 24.46
C THR A 535 9.04 30.85 22.95
N ASP A 536 9.70 31.88 22.45
CA ASP A 536 9.99 32.03 21.02
C ASP A 536 11.27 31.27 20.67
N LEU A 537 11.20 30.48 19.61
CA LEU A 537 12.33 29.75 19.04
C LEU A 537 12.54 30.19 17.60
N ASP A 538 13.73 30.69 17.31
CA ASP A 538 14.15 31.01 15.95
C ASP A 538 14.62 29.74 15.26
N VAL A 539 13.77 29.20 14.39
CA VAL A 539 14.06 27.99 13.64
C VAL A 539 14.64 28.39 12.29
N LYS A 540 15.94 28.10 12.09
CA LYS A 540 16.64 28.39 10.85
C LYS A 540 16.35 27.30 9.82
N SER A 541 15.95 27.67 8.61
CA SER A 541 15.94 26.75 7.47
C SER A 541 17.37 26.30 7.21
N ASP A 542 17.57 25.00 7.03
CA ASP A 542 18.90 24.40 6.91
C ASP A 542 19.46 24.48 5.48
N GLN A 543 20.79 24.51 5.39
CA GLN A 543 21.47 24.08 4.18
C GLN A 543 21.28 22.57 4.04
N TRP A 544 21.09 22.12 2.81
CA TRP A 544 21.56 20.80 2.43
C TRP A 544 23.08 20.90 2.39
N GLU A 545 23.80 20.20 3.27
CA GLU A 545 25.05 19.62 2.79
C GLU A 545 24.64 18.73 1.61
N GLU A 546 25.38 18.82 0.51
CA GLU A 546 25.24 17.91 -0.61
C GLU A 546 25.66 16.51 -0.12
N LEU A 547 24.76 15.87 0.63
CA LEU A 547 24.87 14.48 1.01
C LEU A 547 24.67 13.71 -0.29
N THR A 548 25.77 13.50 -1.00
CA THR A 548 25.86 12.57 -2.10
C THR A 548 25.81 11.15 -1.52
N GLU A 549 24.65 10.74 -1.02
CA GLU A 549 24.42 9.36 -0.65
C GLU A 549 23.92 8.59 -1.87
N THR A 550 24.79 7.70 -2.34
CA THR A 550 24.55 6.73 -3.41
C THR A 550 23.30 5.90 -3.12
N VAL A 551 22.42 5.78 -4.13
CA VAL A 551 21.22 4.95 -4.06
C VAL A 551 21.67 3.49 -4.07
N ARG A 552 21.25 2.70 -3.08
CA ARG A 552 21.47 1.26 -3.06
C ARG A 552 20.52 0.58 -4.03
N VAL A 553 21.00 0.03 -5.13
CA VAL A 553 20.20 -0.68 -6.14
C VAL A 553 20.58 -2.15 -6.11
N ALA A 554 19.59 -3.04 -6.03
CA ALA A 554 19.84 -4.45 -6.18
C ALA A 554 20.11 -4.74 -7.66
N GLY A 555 21.21 -5.43 -7.94
CA GLY A 555 21.63 -5.79 -9.29
C GLY A 555 22.50 -7.04 -9.27
N PRO A 556 22.82 -7.61 -10.45
CA PRO A 556 23.77 -8.70 -10.54
C PRO A 556 25.04 -8.38 -9.77
N ALA A 557 25.50 -9.31 -8.93
CA ALA A 557 26.75 -9.19 -8.21
C ALA A 557 27.88 -8.98 -9.23
N LYS A 558 28.78 -8.03 -8.95
CA LYS A 558 30.00 -7.90 -9.75
C LYS A 558 30.84 -9.16 -9.51
N PRO A 559 31.42 -9.76 -10.56
CA PRO A 559 32.26 -10.94 -10.44
C PRO A 559 33.49 -10.70 -9.56
#